data_AF-A0A355PMS8-F1
#
_entry.id   AF-A0A355PMS8-F1
#
_cell.length_a   1.000
_cell.length_b   1.000
_cell.length_c   1.000
_cell.angle_alpha   90.00
_cell.angle_beta   90.00
_cell.angle_gamma   90.00
#
_symmetry.space_group_name_H-M   'P 1'
#
loop_
_entity.id
_entity.type
_entity.pdbx_description
1 polymer ?
#
loop_
_entity_poly.entity_id
_entity_poly.type
_entity_poly.pdbx_seq_one_letter_code
_entity_poly.pdbx_strand_id
1 'polypeptide(L)'
;MNRDKIYIEKIGDAGKNTVWLVDGEYIRKNINENFVGYDEHYHLSFIPLNEFWIDKTTNPEEWDFFINRLTVEKREIEKGKSKEDATRIAKNFEKKERSKYIHIKEKTDGKETKKEIIEKIHIKIISKGEDKLKIWLVDGKVVRNYLFNDYSEGGHDLVYSFIPKGEVWIENTLSPEEIKFVTLHEIHERYLMSHGKDYKHAHMGATIIEDRYRGQSLDIDKRTEEEIEKN
;
A
#
# COMPACT_ATOMS: atom_id res chain seq x y z
N MET A 1 5.12 23.95 6.83
CA MET A 1 4.11 22.91 6.58
C MET A 1 2.76 23.41 7.09
N ASN A 2 1.69 23.36 6.29
CA ASN A 2 0.37 23.83 6.74
C ASN A 2 -0.29 22.72 7.58
N ARG A 3 -0.18 22.81 8.91
CA ARG A 3 -0.63 21.76 9.84
C ARG A 3 -2.13 21.48 9.68
N ASP A 4 -2.95 22.50 9.47
CA ASP A 4 -4.41 22.36 9.38
C ASP A 4 -4.87 21.55 8.17
N LYS A 5 -4.01 21.38 7.16
CA LYS A 5 -4.27 20.54 5.98
C LYS A 5 -3.74 19.12 6.09
N ILE A 6 -2.92 18.85 7.10
CA ILE A 6 -2.30 17.53 7.30
C ILE A 6 -2.99 16.78 8.41
N TYR A 7 -3.12 17.39 9.58
CA TYR A 7 -3.63 16.71 10.77
C TYR A 7 -5.16 16.70 10.73
N ILE A 8 -5.73 15.52 10.87
CA ILE A 8 -7.18 15.33 10.95
C ILE A 8 -7.58 15.16 12.41
N GLU A 9 -6.97 14.18 13.08
CA GLU A 9 -7.34 13.81 14.44
C GLU A 9 -6.16 13.18 15.18
N LYS A 10 -6.03 13.46 16.48
CA LYS A 10 -5.15 12.69 17.36
C LYS A 10 -5.88 11.40 17.74
N ILE A 11 -5.35 10.25 17.30
CA ILE A 11 -5.98 8.94 17.52
C ILE A 11 -5.38 8.16 18.69
N GLY A 12 -4.28 8.64 19.27
CA GLY A 12 -3.72 8.04 20.48
C GLY A 12 -2.29 8.47 20.80
N ASP A 13 -1.66 7.72 21.68
CA ASP A 13 -0.24 7.84 22.02
C ASP A 13 0.41 6.45 22.08
N ALA A 14 1.65 6.35 21.62
CA ALA A 14 2.48 5.15 21.63
C ALA A 14 3.79 5.45 22.37
N GLY A 15 3.76 5.29 23.69
CA GLY A 15 4.84 5.72 24.57
C GLY A 15 4.99 7.23 24.57
N LYS A 16 6.13 7.73 24.08
CA LYS A 16 6.40 9.18 23.94
C LYS A 16 5.91 9.78 22.61
N ASN A 17 5.43 8.95 21.69
CA ASN A 17 5.00 9.40 20.36
C ASN A 17 3.50 9.65 20.37
N THR A 18 3.06 10.77 19.82
CA THR A 18 1.65 11.01 19.53
C THR A 18 1.29 10.41 18.18
N VAL A 19 0.16 9.70 18.12
CA VAL A 19 -0.32 9.08 16.90
C VAL A 19 -1.41 9.95 16.28
N TRP A 20 -1.20 10.36 15.04
CA TRP A 20 -2.09 11.23 14.29
C TRP A 20 -2.68 10.52 13.08
N LEU A 21 -3.98 10.68 12.90
CA LEU A 21 -4.62 10.47 11.61
C LEU A 21 -4.35 11.70 10.74
N VAL A 22 -3.87 11.47 9.52
CA VAL A 22 -3.46 12.54 8.60
C VAL A 22 -4.08 12.38 7.21
N ASP A 23 -4.10 13.50 6.47
CA ASP A 23 -4.50 13.52 5.08
C ASP A 23 -3.33 13.10 4.17
N GLY A 24 -3.19 11.79 3.93
CA GLY A 24 -2.10 11.25 3.13
C GLY A 24 -2.15 11.69 1.66
N GLU A 25 -3.34 11.90 1.11
CA GLU A 25 -3.50 12.44 -0.25
C GLU A 25 -2.90 13.85 -0.36
N TYR A 26 -3.20 14.71 0.60
CA TYR A 26 -2.59 16.04 0.66
C TYR A 26 -1.06 15.96 0.82
N ILE A 27 -0.55 15.07 1.67
CA ILE A 27 0.88 14.88 1.88
C ILE A 27 1.57 14.43 0.59
N ARG A 28 1.06 13.38 -0.07
CA ARG A 28 1.63 12.87 -1.33
C ARG A 28 1.69 13.94 -2.41
N LYS A 29 0.61 14.70 -2.57
CA LYS A 29 0.51 15.75 -3.58
C LYS A 29 1.39 16.99 -3.33
N ASN A 30 1.59 17.39 -2.07
CA ASN A 30 2.15 18.70 -1.74
C ASN A 30 3.48 18.65 -0.97
N ILE A 31 3.87 17.49 -0.45
CA ILE A 31 4.99 17.36 0.49
C ILE A 31 5.93 16.25 0.06
N ASN A 32 5.44 15.01 -0.03
CA ASN A 32 6.25 13.86 -0.40
C ASN A 32 5.37 12.69 -0.88
N GLU A 33 5.51 12.35 -2.16
CA GLU A 33 4.80 11.24 -2.83
C GLU A 33 4.99 9.87 -2.17
N ASN A 34 6.09 9.67 -1.42
CA ASN A 34 6.41 8.39 -0.80
C ASN A 34 5.66 8.13 0.53
N PHE A 35 4.80 9.05 0.99
CA PHE A 35 3.98 8.80 2.17
C PHE A 35 2.82 7.86 1.85
N VAL A 36 3.03 6.57 2.09
CA VAL A 36 2.06 5.50 1.78
C VAL A 36 1.55 4.84 3.06
N GLY A 37 0.30 5.12 3.42
CA GLY A 37 -0.42 4.44 4.50
C GLY A 37 -0.04 4.86 5.92
N TYR A 38 1.22 4.76 6.33
CA TYR A 38 1.67 5.18 7.67
C TYR A 38 3.18 5.37 7.70
N ASP A 39 3.69 6.29 8.52
CA ASP A 39 5.13 6.51 8.63
C ASP A 39 5.59 7.30 9.89
N GLU A 40 6.90 7.43 10.05
CA GLU A 40 7.57 8.16 11.13
C GLU A 40 8.85 8.90 10.71
N HIS A 41 9.45 9.65 11.65
CA HIS A 41 10.54 10.59 11.38
C HIS A 41 11.80 9.98 10.76
N TYR A 42 12.25 8.78 11.18
CA TYR A 42 13.49 8.21 10.64
C TYR A 42 13.33 7.70 9.20
N HIS A 43 12.09 7.63 8.71
CA HIS A 43 11.76 7.29 7.34
C HIS A 43 11.55 8.55 6.53
N LEU A 44 10.72 9.45 7.05
CA LEU A 44 10.36 10.71 6.42
C LEU A 44 10.62 11.85 7.41
N SER A 45 11.77 12.50 7.28
CA SER A 45 12.26 13.50 8.24
C SER A 45 11.38 14.76 8.39
N PHE A 46 10.42 14.95 7.49
CA PHE A 46 9.41 16.00 7.61
C PHE A 46 8.35 15.69 8.69
N ILE A 47 8.15 14.40 9.04
CA ILE A 47 7.30 13.99 10.15
C ILE A 47 8.02 14.37 11.46
N PRO A 48 7.36 15.02 12.43
CA PRO A 48 8.01 15.39 13.69
C PRO A 48 8.56 14.18 14.47
N LEU A 49 9.68 14.36 15.16
CA LEU A 49 10.42 13.27 15.83
C LEU A 49 9.57 12.43 16.79
N ASN A 50 8.58 13.03 17.46
CA ASN A 50 7.71 12.34 18.43
C ASN A 50 6.30 12.12 17.88
N GLU A 51 6.15 11.97 16.56
CA GLU A 51 4.86 11.70 15.92
C GLU A 51 4.93 10.45 15.05
N PHE A 52 3.83 9.70 15.06
CA PHE A 52 3.50 8.67 14.09
C PHE A 52 2.29 9.12 13.30
N TRP A 53 2.36 9.00 11.99
CA TRP A 53 1.29 9.42 11.10
C TRP A 53 0.65 8.20 10.45
N ILE A 54 -0.68 8.15 10.45
CA ILE A 54 -1.48 7.13 9.77
C ILE A 54 -2.40 7.85 8.78
N ASP A 55 -2.38 7.43 7.52
CA ASP A 55 -3.26 7.94 6.48
C ASP A 55 -4.71 7.55 6.79
N LYS A 56 -5.62 8.53 6.68
CA LYS A 56 -7.08 8.37 6.82
C LYS A 56 -7.67 7.27 5.93
N THR A 57 -7.01 6.93 4.83
CA THR A 57 -7.46 5.91 3.88
C THR A 57 -7.12 4.50 4.32
N THR A 58 -6.35 4.30 5.40
CA THR A 58 -6.02 2.95 5.88
C THR A 58 -7.16 2.32 6.67
N ASN A 59 -7.18 0.98 6.74
CA ASN A 59 -8.15 0.25 7.53
C ASN A 59 -7.89 0.43 9.05
N PRO A 60 -8.85 0.95 9.84
CA PRO A 60 -8.68 1.12 11.29
C PRO A 60 -8.39 -0.17 12.06
N GLU A 61 -8.83 -1.32 11.57
CA GLU A 61 -8.50 -2.62 12.19
C GLU A 61 -7.01 -2.96 12.12
N GLU A 62 -6.22 -2.23 11.32
CA GLU A 62 -4.79 -2.46 11.16
C GLU A 62 -3.90 -1.48 11.92
N TRP A 63 -4.48 -0.40 12.46
CA TRP A 63 -3.71 0.68 13.07
C TRP A 63 -2.81 0.18 14.21
N ASP A 64 -3.27 -0.77 15.02
CA ASP A 64 -2.45 -1.37 16.07
C ASP A 64 -1.19 -2.04 15.51
N PHE A 65 -1.29 -2.76 14.38
CA PHE A 65 -0.13 -3.37 13.73
C PHE A 65 0.86 -2.32 13.23
N PHE A 66 0.36 -1.23 12.64
CA PHE A 66 1.18 -0.13 12.12
C PHE A 66 1.88 0.61 13.27
N ILE A 67 1.14 0.98 14.30
CA ILE A 67 1.67 1.67 15.49
C ILE A 67 2.71 0.81 16.20
N ASN A 68 2.44 -0.50 16.37
CA ASN A 68 3.38 -1.41 17.01
C ASN A 68 4.64 -1.60 16.18
N ARG A 69 4.52 -1.70 14.85
CA ARG A 69 5.66 -1.76 13.94
C ARG A 69 6.53 -0.51 14.06
N LEU A 70 5.94 0.69 13.92
CA LEU A 70 6.67 1.97 14.07
C LEU A 70 7.33 2.09 15.45
N THR A 71 6.64 1.66 16.51
CA THR A 71 7.18 1.66 17.88
C THR A 71 8.40 0.76 18.01
N VAL A 72 8.34 -0.47 17.48
CA VAL A 72 9.46 -1.41 17.52
C VAL A 72 10.63 -0.88 16.70
N GLU A 73 10.36 -0.40 15.49
CA GLU A 73 11.38 0.14 14.59
C GLU A 73 12.13 1.31 15.22
N LYS A 74 11.39 2.34 15.66
CA LYS A 74 11.95 3.52 16.33
C LYS A 74 12.79 3.13 17.53
N ARG A 75 12.29 2.21 18.38
CA ARG A 75 13.03 1.73 19.56
C ARG A 75 14.34 1.04 19.18
N GLU A 76 14.36 0.26 18.10
CA GLU A 76 15.56 -0.42 17.65
C GLU A 76 16.59 0.57 17.04
N ILE A 77 16.13 1.60 16.32
CA ILE A 77 16.99 2.71 15.86
C ILE A 77 17.59 3.47 17.05
N GLU A 78 16.78 3.80 18.05
CA GLU A 78 17.23 4.50 19.26
C GLU A 78 18.25 3.71 20.09
N LYS A 79 18.28 2.38 19.94
CA LYS A 79 19.33 1.51 20.50
C LYS A 79 20.62 1.47 19.67
N GLY A 80 20.68 2.21 18.57
CA GLY A 80 21.85 2.30 17.69
C GLY A 80 21.91 1.23 16.60
N LYS A 81 20.83 0.49 16.32
CA LYS A 81 20.79 -0.40 15.15
C LYS A 81 20.69 0.41 13.86
N SER A 82 21.17 -0.15 12.74
CA SER A 82 20.94 0.47 11.44
C SER A 82 19.45 0.45 11.09
N LYS A 83 19.05 1.34 10.18
CA LYS A 83 17.67 1.44 9.71
C LYS A 83 17.20 0.10 9.12
N GLU A 84 18.03 -0.54 8.30
CA GLU A 84 17.70 -1.82 7.66
C GLU A 84 17.45 -2.93 8.69
N ASP A 85 18.28 -3.00 9.74
CA ASP A 85 18.11 -3.97 10.81
C ASP A 85 16.86 -3.70 11.65
N ALA A 86 16.59 -2.43 11.96
CA ALA A 86 15.39 -2.03 12.68
C ALA A 86 14.12 -2.34 11.89
N THR A 87 14.06 -1.99 10.60
CA THR A 87 12.98 -2.33 9.68
C THR A 87 12.74 -3.85 9.64
N ARG A 88 13.82 -4.64 9.49
CA ARG A 88 13.73 -6.11 9.47
C ARG A 88 13.19 -6.67 10.77
N ILE A 89 13.59 -6.15 11.92
CA ILE A 89 13.08 -6.57 13.23
C ILE A 89 11.59 -6.23 13.36
N ALA A 90 11.20 -5.02 12.99
CA ALA A 90 9.83 -4.54 13.09
C ALA A 90 8.87 -5.31 12.16
N LYS A 91 9.28 -5.57 10.91
CA LYS A 91 8.53 -6.44 9.97
C LYS A 91 8.29 -7.84 10.53
N ASN A 92 9.31 -8.44 11.15
CA ASN A 92 9.19 -9.76 11.79
C ASN A 92 8.30 -9.72 13.03
N PHE A 93 8.25 -8.60 13.73
CA PHE A 93 7.35 -8.40 14.86
C PHE A 93 5.89 -8.35 14.39
N GLU A 94 5.59 -7.47 13.42
CA GLU A 94 4.25 -7.34 12.82
C GLU A 94 3.74 -8.68 12.27
N LYS A 95 4.60 -9.42 11.54
CA LYS A 95 4.25 -10.74 11.01
C LYS A 95 3.81 -11.72 12.10
N LYS A 96 4.47 -11.70 13.26
CA LYS A 96 4.08 -12.55 14.41
C LYS A 96 2.77 -12.08 15.03
N GLU A 97 2.54 -10.78 15.12
CA GLU A 97 1.28 -10.24 15.63
C GLU A 97 0.10 -10.61 14.72
N ARG A 98 0.22 -10.40 13.41
CA ARG A 98 -0.80 -10.80 12.42
C ARG A 98 -1.06 -12.30 12.46
N SER A 99 -0.02 -13.13 12.56
CA SER A 99 -0.20 -14.59 12.68
C SER A 99 -1.01 -14.98 13.92
N LYS A 100 -0.78 -14.31 15.07
CA LYS A 100 -1.58 -14.54 16.28
C LYS A 100 -3.01 -14.04 16.12
N TYR A 101 -3.19 -12.87 15.49
CA TYR A 101 -4.51 -12.31 15.22
C TYR A 101 -5.34 -13.27 14.38
N ILE A 102 -4.81 -13.78 13.26
CA ILE A 102 -5.46 -14.76 12.39
C ILE A 102 -5.88 -15.99 13.19
N HIS A 103 -4.95 -16.57 13.96
CA HIS A 103 -5.25 -17.76 14.76
C HIS A 103 -6.39 -17.52 15.78
N ILE A 104 -6.40 -16.37 16.46
CA ILE A 104 -7.41 -16.06 17.50
C ILE A 104 -8.76 -15.67 16.89
N LYS A 105 -8.75 -14.81 15.86
CA LYS A 105 -9.96 -14.17 15.30
C LYS A 105 -10.62 -15.02 14.22
N GLU A 106 -9.82 -15.65 13.36
CA GLU A 106 -10.33 -16.45 12.25
C GLU A 106 -10.51 -17.93 12.62
N LYS A 107 -10.09 -18.35 13.84
CA LYS A 107 -10.22 -19.71 14.36
C LYS A 107 -9.77 -20.79 13.37
N THR A 108 -8.71 -20.48 12.62
CA THR A 108 -8.17 -21.39 11.62
C THR A 108 -7.30 -22.44 12.30
N ASP A 109 -7.84 -23.65 12.49
CA ASP A 109 -7.11 -24.81 13.03
C ASP A 109 -6.27 -25.54 11.95
N GLY A 110 -6.33 -25.09 10.70
CA GLY A 110 -5.56 -25.61 9.55
C GLY A 110 -4.98 -24.50 8.69
N LYS A 111 -3.98 -24.82 7.86
CA LYS A 111 -3.44 -23.87 6.87
C LYS A 111 -4.44 -23.74 5.72
N GLU A 112 -5.02 -22.55 5.56
CA GLU A 112 -5.82 -22.21 4.39
C GLU A 112 -5.00 -22.44 3.11
N THR A 113 -5.66 -22.96 2.10
CA THR A 113 -5.05 -23.14 0.78
C THR A 113 -4.83 -21.79 0.13
N LYS A 114 -3.87 -21.72 -0.81
CA LYS A 114 -3.66 -20.50 -1.61
C LYS A 114 -4.97 -20.07 -2.28
N LYS A 115 -5.78 -21.01 -2.78
CA LYS A 115 -7.03 -20.70 -3.47
C LYS A 115 -8.03 -19.98 -2.55
N GLU A 116 -8.26 -20.51 -1.35
CA GLU A 116 -9.18 -19.90 -0.37
C GLU A 116 -8.73 -18.49 0.04
N ILE A 117 -7.41 -18.30 0.21
CA ILE A 117 -6.85 -16.97 0.51
C ILE A 117 -7.11 -15.99 -0.65
N ILE A 118 -6.89 -16.41 -1.91
CA ILE A 118 -7.16 -15.55 -3.08
C ILE A 118 -8.65 -15.20 -3.16
N GLU A 119 -9.54 -16.16 -2.89
CA GLU A 119 -11.00 -15.92 -2.87
C GLU A 119 -11.41 -14.92 -1.79
N LYS A 120 -10.75 -14.91 -0.63
CA LYS A 120 -10.95 -13.89 0.42
C LYS A 120 -10.41 -12.52 0.02
N ILE A 121 -9.34 -12.47 -0.77
CA ILE A 121 -8.70 -11.23 -1.22
C ILE A 121 -9.54 -10.54 -2.28
N HIS A 122 -10.09 -11.28 -3.25
CA HIS A 122 -10.87 -10.72 -4.35
C HIS A 122 -12.22 -10.17 -3.88
N ILE A 123 -12.42 -8.87 -4.01
CA ILE A 123 -13.71 -8.23 -3.67
C ILE A 123 -14.60 -8.13 -4.92
N LYS A 124 -14.12 -7.43 -5.95
CA LYS A 124 -14.85 -7.27 -7.22
C LYS A 124 -13.91 -6.91 -8.36
N ILE A 125 -14.31 -7.27 -9.57
CA ILE A 125 -13.64 -6.82 -10.80
C ILE A 125 -14.11 -5.41 -11.11
N ILE A 126 -13.17 -4.49 -11.37
CA ILE A 126 -13.47 -3.10 -11.75
C ILE A 126 -13.23 -2.81 -13.22
N SER A 127 -12.42 -3.60 -13.91
CA SER A 127 -12.32 -3.56 -15.36
C SER A 127 -11.82 -4.90 -15.90
N LYS A 128 -12.22 -5.21 -17.14
CA LYS A 128 -11.79 -6.40 -17.89
C LYS A 128 -11.28 -5.92 -19.24
N GLY A 129 -10.03 -6.24 -19.57
CA GLY A 129 -9.62 -6.30 -20.97
C GLY A 129 -10.32 -7.48 -21.65
N GLU A 130 -10.26 -7.56 -22.99
CA GLU A 130 -10.73 -8.73 -23.74
C GLU A 130 -10.03 -10.01 -23.23
N ASP A 131 -10.66 -10.70 -22.28
CA ASP A 131 -10.33 -11.96 -21.62
C ASP A 131 -8.89 -12.20 -21.08
N LYS A 132 -7.95 -11.27 -21.23
CA LYS A 132 -6.52 -11.44 -20.88
C LYS A 132 -6.06 -10.78 -19.59
N LEU A 133 -6.70 -9.68 -19.18
CA LEU A 133 -6.33 -8.90 -18.00
C LEU A 133 -7.55 -8.62 -17.13
N LYS A 134 -7.47 -8.98 -15.86
CA LYS A 134 -8.50 -8.69 -14.85
C LYS A 134 -7.96 -7.72 -13.82
N ILE A 135 -8.67 -6.62 -13.62
CA ILE A 135 -8.33 -5.65 -12.58
C ILE A 135 -9.32 -5.84 -11.43
N TRP A 136 -8.77 -6.25 -10.28
CA TRP A 136 -9.51 -6.55 -9.07
C TRP A 136 -9.35 -5.41 -8.06
N LEU A 137 -10.45 -4.98 -7.47
CA LEU A 137 -10.39 -4.43 -6.11
C LEU A 137 -10.22 -5.58 -5.13
N VAL A 138 -9.28 -5.40 -4.20
CA VAL A 138 -8.89 -6.42 -3.24
C VAL A 138 -8.93 -5.92 -1.81
N ASP A 139 -9.11 -6.85 -0.86
CA ASP A 139 -8.92 -6.58 0.56
C ASP A 139 -7.41 -6.64 0.90
N GLY A 140 -6.74 -5.49 0.91
CA GLY A 140 -5.31 -5.44 1.20
C GLY A 140 -4.96 -5.84 2.63
N LYS A 141 -5.87 -5.76 3.61
CA LYS A 141 -5.66 -6.30 4.96
C LYS A 141 -5.47 -7.82 4.88
N VAL A 142 -6.28 -8.51 4.08
CA VAL A 142 -6.10 -9.95 3.85
C VAL A 142 -4.77 -10.23 3.14
N VAL A 143 -4.38 -9.41 2.16
CA VAL A 143 -3.05 -9.54 1.52
C VAL A 143 -1.93 -9.42 2.55
N ARG A 144 -1.98 -8.42 3.43
CA ARG A 144 -0.97 -8.19 4.49
C ARG A 144 -0.96 -9.27 5.57
N ASN A 145 -2.12 -9.85 5.86
CA ASN A 145 -2.25 -10.95 6.82
C ASN A 145 -1.63 -12.25 6.32
N TYR A 146 -1.82 -12.58 5.03
CA TYR A 146 -1.52 -13.91 4.51
C TYR A 146 -0.32 -13.99 3.56
N LEU A 147 -0.07 -12.94 2.77
CA LEU A 147 0.84 -13.01 1.62
C LEU A 147 2.04 -12.07 1.79
N PHE A 148 1.80 -10.78 2.04
CA PHE A 148 2.85 -9.77 2.03
C PHE A 148 2.51 -8.55 2.89
N ASN A 149 3.15 -8.43 4.05
CA ASN A 149 2.92 -7.35 5.03
C ASN A 149 3.11 -5.92 4.48
N ASP A 150 3.97 -5.74 3.47
CA ASP A 150 4.24 -4.43 2.88
C ASP A 150 3.39 -4.16 1.62
N TYR A 151 2.34 -4.94 1.38
CA TYR A 151 1.42 -4.65 0.28
C TYR A 151 0.69 -3.33 0.55
N SER A 152 0.79 -2.41 -0.40
CA SER A 152 0.20 -1.08 -0.34
C SER A 152 -0.29 -0.67 -1.71
N GLU A 153 -1.45 -0.01 -1.78
CA GLU A 153 -2.04 0.60 -2.97
C GLU A 153 -2.40 -0.36 -4.11
N GLY A 154 -1.43 -1.03 -4.74
CA GLY A 154 -1.65 -1.90 -5.88
C GLY A 154 -0.49 -2.87 -6.15
N GLY A 155 -0.68 -3.72 -7.15
CA GLY A 155 0.35 -4.64 -7.62
C GLY A 155 -0.14 -5.56 -8.73
N HIS A 156 0.79 -6.21 -9.43
CA HIS A 156 0.45 -7.16 -10.49
C HIS A 156 1.35 -8.41 -10.55
N ASP A 157 0.92 -9.38 -11.37
CA ASP A 157 1.47 -10.74 -11.52
C ASP A 157 2.92 -10.87 -12.04
N LEU A 158 3.52 -9.77 -12.47
CA LEU A 158 4.93 -9.71 -12.90
C LEU A 158 5.85 -9.16 -11.80
N VAL A 159 5.30 -8.44 -10.82
CA VAL A 159 6.03 -7.98 -9.63
C VAL A 159 5.86 -8.97 -8.49
N TYR A 160 4.63 -9.43 -8.26
CA TYR A 160 4.28 -10.30 -7.14
C TYR A 160 3.92 -11.70 -7.60
N SER A 161 4.73 -12.68 -7.23
CA SER A 161 4.52 -14.10 -7.59
C SER A 161 3.29 -14.73 -6.92
N PHE A 162 2.74 -14.10 -5.89
CA PHE A 162 1.50 -14.54 -5.25
C PHE A 162 0.25 -14.12 -6.00
N ILE A 163 0.31 -13.05 -6.81
CA ILE A 163 -0.79 -12.57 -7.64
C ILE A 163 -1.00 -13.53 -8.83
N PRO A 164 -2.22 -14.01 -9.10
CA PRO A 164 -2.51 -14.88 -10.23
C PRO A 164 -2.13 -14.24 -11.57
N LYS A 165 -1.71 -15.06 -12.54
CA LYS A 165 -1.33 -14.58 -13.87
C LYS A 165 -2.49 -13.86 -14.57
N GLY A 166 -2.19 -12.71 -15.17
CA GLY A 166 -3.20 -11.86 -15.83
C GLY A 166 -4.07 -11.06 -14.86
N GLU A 167 -3.62 -10.86 -13.62
CA GLU A 167 -4.32 -10.01 -12.65
C GLU A 167 -3.51 -8.78 -12.23
N VAL A 168 -4.24 -7.69 -12.03
CA VAL A 168 -3.81 -6.47 -11.36
C VAL A 168 -4.72 -6.28 -10.16
N TRP A 169 -4.14 -6.01 -8.99
CA TRP A 169 -4.85 -5.84 -7.73
C TRP A 169 -4.73 -4.40 -7.27
N ILE A 170 -5.84 -3.83 -6.80
CA ILE A 170 -5.94 -2.45 -6.32
C ILE A 170 -6.60 -2.46 -4.94
N GLU A 171 -5.99 -1.78 -3.97
CA GLU A 171 -6.47 -1.65 -2.59
C GLU A 171 -7.85 -0.99 -2.54
N ASN A 172 -8.77 -1.61 -1.81
CA ASN A 172 -10.17 -1.17 -1.76
C ASN A 172 -10.41 0.05 -0.86
N THR A 173 -9.44 0.42 -0.03
CA THR A 173 -9.55 1.54 0.90
C THR A 173 -9.15 2.89 0.27
N LEU A 174 -8.60 2.86 -0.95
CA LEU A 174 -8.29 4.06 -1.73
C LEU A 174 -9.54 4.84 -2.12
N SER A 175 -9.40 6.15 -2.31
CA SER A 175 -10.49 6.99 -2.82
C SER A 175 -10.81 6.61 -4.28
N PRO A 176 -12.04 6.87 -4.77
CA PRO A 176 -12.38 6.60 -6.17
C PRO A 176 -11.45 7.28 -7.19
N GLU A 177 -10.89 8.43 -6.83
CA GLU A 177 -9.92 9.15 -7.67
C GLU A 177 -8.54 8.49 -7.62
N GLU A 178 -8.04 8.12 -6.44
CA GLU A 178 -6.77 7.39 -6.30
C GLU A 178 -6.81 6.02 -6.99
N ILE A 179 -7.95 5.31 -6.93
CA ILE A 179 -8.13 4.03 -7.64
C ILE A 179 -7.84 4.20 -9.13
N LYS A 180 -8.23 5.31 -9.76
CA LYS A 180 -7.98 5.54 -11.19
C LYS A 180 -6.48 5.73 -11.46
N PHE A 181 -5.81 6.54 -10.65
CA PHE A 181 -4.38 6.80 -10.80
C PHE A 181 -3.54 5.55 -10.58
N VAL A 182 -3.76 4.84 -9.47
CA VAL A 182 -3.06 3.59 -9.17
C VAL A 182 -3.36 2.53 -10.23
N THR A 183 -4.60 2.44 -10.73
CA THR A 183 -4.94 1.52 -11.81
C THR A 183 -4.13 1.81 -13.08
N LEU A 184 -4.03 3.08 -13.48
CA LEU A 184 -3.22 3.48 -14.64
C LEU A 184 -1.74 3.13 -14.43
N HIS A 185 -1.20 3.41 -13.25
CA HIS A 185 0.19 3.10 -12.89
C HIS A 185 0.46 1.61 -13.00
N GLU A 186 -0.32 0.76 -12.34
CA GLU A 186 -0.12 -0.68 -12.31
C GLU A 186 -0.22 -1.32 -13.70
N ILE A 187 -1.18 -0.89 -14.53
CA ILE A 187 -1.37 -1.42 -15.88
C ILE A 187 -0.22 -0.99 -16.80
N HIS A 188 0.23 0.25 -16.68
CA HIS A 188 1.34 0.75 -17.49
C HIS A 188 2.67 0.10 -17.08
N GLU A 189 2.93 -0.04 -15.78
CA GLU A 189 4.09 -0.76 -15.27
C GLU A 189 4.11 -2.20 -15.79
N ARG A 190 2.97 -2.90 -15.67
CA ARG A 190 2.80 -4.26 -16.19
C ARG A 190 3.07 -4.37 -17.68
N TYR A 191 2.52 -3.45 -18.47
CA TYR A 191 2.76 -3.38 -19.91
C TYR A 191 4.26 -3.24 -20.23
N LEU A 192 4.95 -2.33 -19.55
CA LEU A 192 6.38 -2.12 -19.76
C LEU A 192 7.21 -3.37 -19.38
N MET A 193 6.87 -4.02 -18.26
CA MET A 193 7.54 -5.25 -17.83
C MET A 193 7.27 -6.42 -18.77
N SER A 194 6.06 -6.56 -19.30
CA SER A 194 5.72 -7.62 -20.27
C SER A 194 6.48 -7.47 -21.58
N HIS A 195 6.95 -6.25 -21.89
CA HIS A 195 7.79 -5.92 -23.05
C HIS A 195 9.30 -5.89 -22.73
N GLY A 196 9.70 -6.46 -21.58
CA GLY A 196 11.10 -6.69 -21.24
C GLY A 196 11.80 -5.55 -20.53
N LYS A 197 11.09 -4.50 -20.09
CA LYS A 197 11.67 -3.54 -19.15
C LYS A 197 11.84 -4.19 -17.77
N ASP A 198 12.94 -3.88 -17.09
CA ASP A 198 13.06 -4.23 -15.68
C ASP A 198 12.10 -3.39 -14.82
N TYR A 199 11.88 -3.87 -13.59
CA TYR A 199 10.98 -3.24 -12.62
C TYR A 199 11.30 -1.75 -12.42
N LYS A 200 12.57 -1.39 -12.24
CA LYS A 200 12.95 0.00 -11.93
C LYS A 200 12.56 0.95 -13.06
N HIS A 201 12.82 0.56 -14.31
CA HIS A 201 12.49 1.39 -15.47
C HIS A 201 11.00 1.36 -15.81
N ALA A 202 10.31 0.25 -15.54
CA ALA A 202 8.87 0.15 -15.70
C ALA A 202 8.15 1.05 -14.69
N HIS A 203 8.52 0.94 -13.41
CA HIS A 203 7.96 1.72 -12.31
C HIS A 203 8.13 3.22 -12.53
N MET A 204 9.34 3.65 -12.90
CA MET A 204 9.58 5.06 -13.26
C MET A 204 8.71 5.54 -14.43
N GLY A 205 8.50 4.67 -15.45
CA GLY A 205 7.62 4.98 -16.56
C GLY A 205 6.16 5.15 -16.14
N ALA A 206 5.71 4.31 -15.21
CA ALA A 206 4.38 4.35 -14.60
C ALA A 206 4.16 5.63 -13.76
N THR A 207 5.14 6.02 -12.94
CA THR A 207 5.09 7.28 -12.19
C THR A 207 4.98 8.50 -13.12
N ILE A 208 5.79 8.56 -14.19
CA ILE A 208 5.76 9.68 -15.15
C ILE A 208 4.39 9.82 -15.81
N ILE A 209 3.74 8.70 -16.15
CA ILE A 209 2.41 8.77 -16.75
C ILE A 209 1.35 9.12 -15.71
N GLU A 210 1.40 8.56 -14.50
CA GLU A 210 0.49 8.90 -13.40
C GLU A 210 0.53 10.41 -13.11
N ASP A 211 1.72 10.97 -12.90
CA ASP A 211 1.93 12.40 -12.61
C ASP A 211 1.34 13.31 -13.67
N ARG A 212 1.47 12.92 -14.94
CA ARG A 212 0.91 13.69 -16.06
C ARG A 212 -0.60 13.81 -15.95
N TYR A 213 -1.29 12.75 -15.55
CA TYR A 213 -2.75 12.73 -15.42
C TYR A 213 -3.22 13.34 -14.09
N ARG A 214 -2.43 13.26 -13.01
CA ARG A 214 -2.72 13.98 -11.76
C ARG A 214 -2.66 15.49 -11.91
N GLY A 215 -1.75 15.98 -12.75
CA GLY A 215 -1.48 17.41 -12.94
C GLY A 215 -2.37 18.12 -13.97
N GLN A 216 -3.23 17.40 -14.71
CA GLN A 216 -3.96 17.95 -15.86
C GLN A 216 -5.41 17.46 -15.90
N SER A 217 -6.32 18.25 -16.48
CA SER A 217 -7.71 17.82 -16.75
C SER A 217 -7.74 16.92 -17.99
N LEU A 218 -7.09 15.76 -17.90
CA LEU A 218 -7.05 14.74 -18.93
C LEU A 218 -8.04 13.62 -18.62
N ASP A 219 -8.53 12.96 -19.66
CA ASP A 219 -9.42 11.82 -19.55
C ASP A 219 -8.63 10.56 -19.17
N ILE A 220 -8.48 10.34 -17.86
CA ILE A 220 -7.78 9.18 -17.30
C ILE A 220 -8.51 7.87 -17.61
N ASP A 221 -9.83 7.89 -17.69
CA ASP A 221 -10.63 6.68 -17.93
C ASP A 221 -10.34 6.17 -19.35
N LYS A 222 -10.41 7.07 -20.35
CA LYS A 222 -10.00 6.74 -21.72
C LYS A 222 -8.57 6.24 -21.81
N ARG A 223 -7.63 6.88 -21.11
CA ARG A 223 -6.23 6.44 -21.13
C ARG A 223 -6.07 5.05 -20.54
N THR A 224 -6.79 4.76 -19.47
CA THR A 224 -6.75 3.47 -18.80
C THR A 224 -7.26 2.37 -19.72
N GLU A 225 -8.36 2.62 -20.45
CA GLU A 225 -8.88 1.72 -21.48
C GLU A 225 -7.82 1.43 -22.57
N GLU A 226 -7.14 2.47 -23.10
CA GLU A 226 -6.06 2.30 -24.09
C GLU A 226 -4.89 1.45 -23.56
N GLU A 227 -4.56 1.55 -22.27
CA GLU A 227 -3.48 0.76 -21.66
C GLU A 227 -3.91 -0.69 -21.38
N ILE A 228 -5.19 -0.92 -21.08
CA ILE A 228 -5.76 -2.26 -20.94
C ILE A 228 -5.68 -3.01 -22.27
N GLU A 229 -6.01 -2.35 -23.39
CA GLU A 229 -5.96 -2.96 -24.73
C GLU A 229 -4.54 -3.39 -25.16
N LYS A 230 -3.49 -2.79 -24.58
CA LYS A 230 -2.09 -3.11 -24.90
C LYS A 230 -1.55 -4.33 -24.16
N ASN A 231 -2.22 -4.79 -23.11
CA ASN A 231 -1.78 -5.87 -22.21
C ASN A 231 -2.26 -7.26 -22.66
#